data_AF-A0A397EKD0-F1
#
_entry.id   AF-A0A397EKD0-F1
#
_cell.length_a   1.000
_cell.length_b   1.000
_cell.length_c   1.000
_cell.angle_alpha   90.00
_cell.angle_beta   90.00
_cell.angle_gamma   90.00
#
_symmetry.space_group_name_H-M   'P 1'
#
loop_
_entity.id
_entity.type
_entity.pdbx_description
1 polymer ?
#
loop_
_entity_poly.entity_id
_entity_poly.type
_entity_poly.pdbx_seq_one_letter_code
_entity_poly.pdbx_strand_id
1 'polypeptide(L)'
;MVQPHCLPEDRKLAVYLVDDVLEHCEPARGHLGTFVPLLLNCVASEYPPLRQAASYGLSLSARLGGAAFVPYVNPTVELLWTLVHSADAWEPFMVNATDNAVSALGSILLHFDSLPSTLFPQWLALLPLRGDVEESAALIQRVCAAVLASHKVLSEDPSNVPRVLSLLAEVLSLQLFEPDQPVAKDMQAALHALRTMVPDHVMKSVWQSMSAAQQAALHALFA
;
A
#
# COMPACT_ATOMS: atom_id res chain seq x y z
N MET A 1 -22.47 1.84 14.73
CA MET A 1 -21.61 1.37 13.63
C MET A 1 -21.86 -0.09 13.24
N VAL A 2 -21.99 -1.04 14.16
CA VAL A 2 -22.12 -2.48 13.82
C VAL A 2 -23.51 -3.06 14.04
N GLN A 3 -24.51 -2.20 14.28
CA GLN A 3 -25.89 -2.66 14.48
C GLN A 3 -26.56 -2.95 13.13
N PRO A 4 -27.40 -4.01 13.01
CA PRO A 4 -27.97 -4.43 11.73
C PRO A 4 -28.83 -3.38 11.01
N HIS A 5 -29.37 -2.41 11.75
CA HIS A 5 -30.26 -1.37 11.22
C HIS A 5 -29.53 -0.07 10.86
N CYS A 6 -28.21 0.04 11.09
CA CYS A 6 -27.45 1.20 10.67
C CYS A 6 -27.28 1.20 9.14
N LEU A 7 -27.66 2.29 8.48
CA LEU A 7 -27.46 2.45 7.04
C LEU A 7 -25.96 2.42 6.70
N PRO A 8 -25.54 1.82 5.59
CA PRO A 8 -24.13 1.80 5.17
C PRO A 8 -23.49 3.19 5.10
N GLU A 9 -24.25 4.21 4.70
CA GLU A 9 -23.84 5.60 4.62
C GLU A 9 -23.55 6.20 6.00
N ASP A 10 -24.42 5.95 6.98
CA ASP A 10 -24.22 6.41 8.37
C ASP A 10 -23.00 5.72 9.00
N ARG A 11 -22.83 4.43 8.70
CA ARG A 11 -21.64 3.67 9.12
C ARG A 11 -20.37 4.29 8.52
N LYS A 12 -20.41 4.68 7.25
CA LYS A 12 -19.27 5.34 6.57
C LYS A 12 -18.94 6.68 7.21
N LEU A 13 -19.94 7.52 7.47
CA LEU A 13 -19.72 8.79 8.17
C LEU A 13 -19.09 8.57 9.54
N ALA A 14 -19.55 7.57 10.28
CA ALA A 14 -18.95 7.22 11.56
C ALA A 14 -17.50 6.69 11.42
N VAL A 15 -17.17 5.97 10.35
CA VAL A 15 -15.77 5.58 10.06
C VAL A 15 -14.91 6.82 9.81
N TYR A 16 -15.35 7.79 9.01
CA TYR A 16 -14.58 9.03 8.81
C TYR A 16 -14.27 9.75 10.12
N LEU A 17 -15.24 9.83 11.03
CA LEU A 17 -15.01 10.40 12.36
C LEU A 17 -14.00 9.58 13.18
N VAL A 18 -14.03 8.25 13.07
CA VAL A 18 -13.05 7.38 13.73
C VAL A 18 -11.65 7.60 13.15
N ASP A 19 -11.54 7.71 11.82
CA ASP A 19 -10.27 7.93 11.12
C ASP A 19 -9.64 9.26 11.55
N ASP A 20 -10.41 10.36 11.52
CA ASP A 20 -9.97 11.69 11.97
C ASP A 20 -9.52 11.67 13.44
N VAL A 21 -10.27 10.96 14.30
CA VAL A 21 -9.92 10.83 15.72
C VAL A 21 -8.64 10.02 15.92
N LEU A 22 -8.45 8.93 15.18
CA LEU A 22 -7.21 8.14 15.24
C LEU A 22 -5.99 8.93 14.77
N GLU A 23 -6.16 9.73 13.71
CA GLU A 23 -5.09 10.52 13.12
C GLU A 23 -4.70 11.72 13.99
N HIS A 24 -5.70 12.48 14.46
CA HIS A 24 -5.47 13.78 15.08
C HIS A 24 -5.58 13.80 16.61
N CYS A 25 -6.09 12.75 17.25
CA CYS A 25 -6.18 12.65 18.71
C CYS A 25 -5.27 11.55 19.24
N GLU A 26 -4.04 11.91 19.63
CA GLU A 26 -3.07 10.92 20.14
C GLU A 26 -3.61 10.01 21.27
N PRO A 27 -4.41 10.50 22.25
CA PRO A 27 -4.99 9.63 23.26
C PRO A 27 -5.90 8.53 22.70
N ALA A 28 -6.54 8.75 21.54
CA ALA A 28 -7.41 7.78 20.90
C ALA A 28 -6.66 6.52 20.44
N ARG A 29 -5.34 6.61 20.20
CA ARG A 29 -4.47 5.48 19.85
C ARG A 29 -4.40 4.42 20.96
N GLY A 30 -4.74 4.78 22.21
CA GLY A 30 -4.91 3.83 23.31
C GLY A 30 -6.17 2.96 23.21
N HIS A 31 -7.08 3.27 22.28
CA HIS A 31 -8.39 2.61 22.14
C HIS A 31 -8.50 1.74 20.88
N LEU A 32 -7.38 1.27 20.32
CA LEU A 32 -7.41 0.37 19.15
C LEU A 32 -8.19 -0.93 19.41
N GLY A 33 -8.24 -1.40 20.66
CA GLY A 33 -9.08 -2.54 21.04
C GLY A 33 -10.57 -2.31 20.85
N THR A 34 -11.01 -1.05 20.75
CA THR A 34 -12.37 -0.68 20.38
C THR A 34 -12.50 -0.41 18.88
N PHE A 35 -11.59 0.37 18.30
CA PHE A 35 -11.72 0.83 16.92
C PHE A 35 -11.43 -0.26 15.89
N VAL A 36 -10.37 -1.05 16.06
CA VAL A 36 -9.96 -2.03 15.04
C VAL A 36 -11.03 -3.11 14.79
N PRO A 37 -11.69 -3.70 15.80
CA PRO A 37 -12.80 -4.63 15.56
C PRO A 37 -13.98 -4.00 14.79
N LEU A 38 -14.28 -2.71 15.03
CA LEU A 38 -15.32 -1.99 14.30
C LEU A 38 -14.94 -1.80 12.82
N LEU A 39 -13.69 -1.40 12.57
CA LEU A 39 -13.17 -1.22 11.21
C LEU A 39 -13.13 -2.55 10.44
N LEU A 40 -12.68 -3.64 11.06
CA LEU A 40 -12.71 -4.98 10.46
C LEU A 40 -14.14 -5.38 10.04
N ASN A 41 -15.14 -5.11 10.90
CA ASN A 41 -16.54 -5.36 10.55
C ASN A 41 -17.03 -4.49 9.37
N CYS A 42 -16.54 -3.25 9.26
CA CYS A 42 -16.88 -2.35 8.16
C CYS A 42 -16.23 -2.77 6.83
N VAL A 43 -15.00 -3.29 6.83
CA VAL A 43 -14.35 -3.86 5.64
C VAL A 43 -15.12 -5.08 5.11
N ALA A 44 -15.72 -5.87 6.00
CA ALA A 44 -16.55 -7.02 5.61
C ALA A 44 -17.95 -6.66 5.05
N SER A 45 -18.31 -5.36 4.99
CA SER A 45 -19.58 -4.89 4.40
C SER A 45 -19.67 -5.20 2.91
N GLU A 46 -20.86 -5.25 2.31
CA GLU A 46 -21.00 -5.29 0.84
C GLU A 46 -20.90 -3.90 0.18
N TYR A 47 -20.98 -2.82 0.96
CA TYR A 47 -20.96 -1.45 0.44
C TYR A 47 -19.52 -0.94 0.22
N PRO A 48 -19.07 -0.74 -1.03
CA PRO A 48 -17.67 -0.41 -1.34
C PRO A 48 -17.14 0.87 -0.67
N PRO A 49 -17.88 2.00 -0.63
CA PRO A 49 -17.39 3.21 0.04
C PRO A 49 -17.14 3.02 1.54
N LEU A 50 -17.87 2.11 2.20
CA LEU A 50 -17.58 1.77 3.60
C LEU A 50 -16.32 0.90 3.72
N ARG A 51 -16.09 -0.03 2.78
CA ARG A 51 -14.84 -0.80 2.72
C ARG A 51 -13.64 0.14 2.54
N GLN A 52 -13.75 1.09 1.62
CA GLN A 52 -12.72 2.09 1.34
C GLN A 52 -12.33 2.87 2.60
N ALA A 53 -13.32 3.43 3.31
CA ALA A 53 -13.09 4.18 4.55
C ALA A 53 -12.46 3.28 5.62
N ALA A 54 -13.01 2.08 5.83
CA ALA A 54 -12.52 1.20 6.89
C ALA A 54 -11.11 0.65 6.62
N SER A 55 -10.76 0.37 5.37
CA SER A 55 -9.39 0.00 4.97
C SER A 55 -8.40 1.12 5.27
N TYR A 56 -8.79 2.38 5.03
CA TYR A 56 -7.98 3.54 5.39
C TYR A 56 -7.76 3.63 6.91
N GLY A 57 -8.83 3.51 7.71
CA GLY A 57 -8.73 3.45 9.17
C GLY A 57 -7.84 2.33 9.70
N LEU A 58 -7.83 1.16 9.05
CA LEU A 58 -6.91 0.06 9.40
C LEU A 58 -5.46 0.40 9.05
N SER A 59 -5.21 1.07 7.93
CA SER A 59 -3.89 1.60 7.56
C SER A 59 -3.38 2.60 8.61
N LEU A 60 -4.24 3.54 9.05
CA LEU A 60 -3.93 4.48 10.13
C LEU A 60 -3.64 3.76 11.45
N SER A 61 -4.50 2.82 11.82
CA SER A 61 -4.35 2.03 13.06
C SER A 61 -3.03 1.26 13.08
N ALA A 62 -2.62 0.70 11.94
CA ALA A 62 -1.34 0.00 11.80
C ALA A 62 -0.14 0.96 11.95
N ARG A 63 -0.16 2.12 11.27
CA ARG A 63 0.93 3.09 11.29
C ARG A 63 1.07 3.81 12.64
N LEU A 64 -0.04 4.16 13.27
CA LEU A 64 -0.06 4.99 14.49
C LEU A 64 -0.14 4.16 15.77
N GLY A 65 -0.62 2.93 15.68
CA GLY A 65 -0.83 2.04 16.83
C GLY A 65 0.41 1.30 17.33
N GLY A 66 1.42 1.13 16.46
CA GLY A 66 2.61 0.37 16.77
C GLY A 66 2.30 -1.00 17.39
N ALA A 67 2.90 -1.28 18.56
CA ALA A 67 2.72 -2.56 19.26
C ALA A 67 1.26 -2.87 19.64
N ALA A 68 0.42 -1.87 19.85
CA ALA A 68 -1.00 -2.08 20.19
C ALA A 68 -1.80 -2.67 19.03
N PHE A 69 -1.31 -2.54 17.79
CA PHE A 69 -1.95 -3.14 16.61
C PHE A 69 -1.58 -4.62 16.38
N VAL A 70 -0.51 -5.12 17.00
CA VAL A 70 0.02 -6.49 16.81
C VAL A 70 -1.06 -7.59 16.90
N PRO A 71 -2.01 -7.58 17.86
CA PRO A 71 -3.07 -8.60 17.93
C PRO A 71 -4.00 -8.63 16.72
N TYR A 72 -4.03 -7.57 15.92
CA TYR A 72 -4.92 -7.40 14.78
C TYR A 72 -4.23 -7.60 13.42
N VAL A 73 -2.90 -7.72 13.38
CA VAL A 73 -2.11 -7.83 12.15
C VAL A 73 -2.62 -8.96 11.25
N ASN A 74 -2.66 -10.20 11.75
CA ASN A 74 -3.09 -11.35 10.93
C ASN A 74 -4.56 -11.26 10.50
N PRO A 75 -5.54 -11.00 11.40
CA PRO A 75 -6.94 -10.83 10.99
C PRO A 75 -7.13 -9.72 9.95
N THR A 76 -6.42 -8.60 10.09
CA THR A 76 -6.50 -7.50 9.12
C THR A 76 -5.92 -7.90 7.77
N VAL A 77 -4.74 -8.53 7.75
CA VAL A 77 -4.12 -8.99 6.49
C VAL A 77 -5.00 -10.01 5.79
N GLU A 78 -5.52 -11.01 6.49
CA GLU A 78 -6.39 -12.04 5.89
C GLU A 78 -7.64 -11.42 5.23
N LEU A 79 -8.29 -10.48 5.92
CA LEU A 79 -9.49 -9.82 5.42
C LEU A 79 -9.19 -8.94 4.20
N LEU A 80 -8.16 -8.10 4.27
CA LEU A 80 -7.78 -7.22 3.17
C LEU A 80 -7.26 -8.02 1.97
N TRP A 81 -6.52 -9.10 2.21
CA TRP A 81 -6.03 -9.99 1.16
C TRP A 81 -7.17 -10.66 0.40
N THR A 82 -8.22 -11.07 1.13
CA THR A 82 -9.44 -11.62 0.53
C THR A 82 -10.15 -10.57 -0.33
N LEU A 83 -10.22 -9.32 0.13
CA LEU A 83 -10.85 -8.22 -0.60
C LEU A 83 -10.13 -7.92 -1.92
N VAL A 84 -8.80 -7.78 -1.92
CA VAL A 84 -8.04 -7.43 -3.13
C VAL A 84 -7.98 -8.56 -4.18
N HIS A 85 -8.35 -9.78 -3.80
CA HIS A 85 -8.43 -10.96 -4.66
C HIS A 85 -9.87 -11.43 -4.92
N SER A 86 -10.89 -10.65 -4.54
CA SER A 86 -12.28 -10.98 -4.87
C SER A 86 -12.52 -10.86 -6.38
N ALA A 87 -13.51 -11.60 -6.89
CA ALA A 87 -13.82 -11.61 -8.33
C ALA A 87 -14.19 -10.23 -8.89
N ASP A 88 -14.73 -9.36 -8.04
CA ASP A 88 -15.18 -8.00 -8.34
C ASP A 88 -14.18 -6.91 -7.87
N ALA A 89 -13.02 -7.28 -7.31
CA ALA A 89 -12.10 -6.34 -6.67
C ALA A 89 -11.70 -5.16 -7.58
N TRP A 90 -11.62 -5.39 -8.89
CA TRP A 90 -11.15 -4.40 -9.85
C TRP A 90 -12.27 -3.84 -10.74
N GLU A 91 -13.53 -4.10 -10.40
CA GLU A 91 -14.67 -3.46 -11.06
C GLU A 91 -14.69 -1.95 -10.76
N PRO A 92 -15.23 -1.11 -11.66
CA PRO A 92 -15.19 0.35 -11.50
C PRO A 92 -15.79 0.87 -10.18
N PHE A 93 -16.78 0.17 -9.62
CA PHE A 93 -17.42 0.55 -8.35
C PHE A 93 -16.63 0.09 -7.11
N MET A 94 -15.66 -0.81 -7.28
CA MET A 94 -14.81 -1.38 -6.22
C MET A 94 -13.41 -0.77 -6.17
N VAL A 95 -12.93 -0.20 -7.28
CA VAL A 95 -11.51 0.20 -7.46
C VAL A 95 -10.94 1.00 -6.29
N ASN A 96 -11.64 2.02 -5.79
CA ASN A 96 -11.14 2.85 -4.68
C ASN A 96 -11.09 2.08 -3.36
N ALA A 97 -12.03 1.16 -3.13
CA ALA A 97 -12.03 0.31 -1.95
C ALA A 97 -10.86 -0.68 -1.97
N THR A 98 -10.60 -1.25 -3.14
CA THR A 98 -9.49 -2.16 -3.38
C THR A 98 -8.15 -1.45 -3.25
N ASP A 99 -8.01 -0.25 -3.82
CA ASP A 99 -6.80 0.57 -3.67
C ASP A 99 -6.49 0.88 -2.22
N ASN A 100 -7.48 1.30 -1.43
CA ASN A 100 -7.28 1.54 0.00
C ASN A 100 -6.91 0.26 0.77
N ALA A 101 -7.43 -0.90 0.36
CA ALA A 101 -7.02 -2.18 0.94
C ALA A 101 -5.57 -2.54 0.58
N VAL A 102 -5.12 -2.28 -0.66
CA VAL A 102 -3.72 -2.42 -1.08
C VAL A 102 -2.82 -1.47 -0.30
N SER A 103 -3.23 -0.21 -0.11
CA SER A 103 -2.51 0.79 0.70
C SER A 103 -2.37 0.36 2.16
N ALA A 104 -3.43 -0.21 2.75
CA ALA A 104 -3.42 -0.74 4.10
C ALA A 104 -2.52 -1.98 4.25
N LEU A 105 -2.57 -2.93 3.30
CA LEU A 105 -1.65 -4.08 3.25
C LEU A 105 -0.19 -3.61 3.22
N GLY A 106 0.12 -2.62 2.38
CA GLY A 106 1.46 -2.03 2.29
C GLY A 106 1.94 -1.43 3.61
N SER A 107 1.07 -0.67 4.30
CA SER A 107 1.37 -0.15 5.65
C SER A 107 1.75 -1.27 6.60
N ILE A 108 0.96 -2.35 6.65
CA ILE A 108 1.18 -3.44 7.60
C ILE A 108 2.45 -4.22 7.25
N LEU A 109 2.66 -4.57 5.97
CA LEU A 109 3.85 -5.30 5.51
C LEU A 109 5.16 -4.54 5.75
N LEU A 110 5.12 -3.21 5.70
CA LEU A 110 6.29 -2.35 5.94
C LEU A 110 6.52 -2.02 7.43
N HIS A 111 5.54 -2.28 8.32
CA HIS A 111 5.66 -1.96 9.75
C HIS A 111 5.80 -3.20 10.65
N PHE A 112 5.35 -4.37 10.21
CA PHE A 112 5.28 -5.57 11.06
C PHE A 112 6.09 -6.74 10.51
N ASP A 113 6.95 -7.26 11.36
CA ASP A 113 7.90 -8.32 11.03
C ASP A 113 7.33 -9.73 11.08
N SER A 114 6.13 -9.89 11.64
CA SER A 114 5.50 -11.19 11.91
C SER A 114 4.88 -11.86 10.67
N LEU A 115 4.85 -11.17 9.53
CA LEU A 115 4.20 -11.64 8.32
C LEU A 115 5.13 -12.48 7.45
N PRO A 116 4.60 -13.45 6.69
CA PRO A 116 5.39 -14.20 5.72
C PRO A 116 6.02 -13.29 4.66
N SER A 117 7.33 -13.42 4.45
CA SER A 117 8.07 -12.62 3.45
C SER A 117 7.54 -12.79 2.02
N THR A 118 6.86 -13.92 1.74
CA THR A 118 6.23 -14.21 0.45
C THR A 118 5.07 -13.28 0.09
N LEU A 119 4.51 -12.54 1.05
CA LEU A 119 3.41 -11.60 0.80
C LEU A 119 3.88 -10.33 0.09
N PHE A 120 5.07 -9.83 0.42
CA PHE A 120 5.58 -8.59 -0.15
C PHE A 120 5.67 -8.59 -1.69
N PRO A 121 6.28 -9.60 -2.35
CA PRO A 121 6.34 -9.62 -3.82
C PRO A 121 4.96 -9.77 -4.48
N GLN A 122 4.00 -10.42 -3.81
CA GLN A 122 2.62 -10.53 -4.28
C GLN A 122 1.88 -9.20 -4.15
N TRP A 123 2.07 -8.50 -3.02
CA TRP A 123 1.52 -7.18 -2.78
C TRP A 123 2.08 -6.14 -3.77
N LEU A 124 3.38 -6.17 -4.07
CA LEU A 124 3.99 -5.31 -5.09
C LEU A 124 3.32 -5.44 -6.46
N ALA A 125 2.82 -6.62 -6.82
CA ALA A 125 2.14 -6.85 -8.09
C ALA A 125 0.73 -6.22 -8.17
N LEU A 126 0.21 -5.70 -7.05
CA LEU A 126 -1.06 -4.96 -6.99
C LEU A 126 -0.87 -3.45 -7.25
N LEU A 127 0.38 -2.99 -7.39
CA LEU A 127 0.73 -1.59 -7.64
C LEU A 127 0.99 -1.32 -9.13
N PRO A 128 0.88 -0.06 -9.58
CA PRO A 128 0.38 1.11 -8.84
C PRO A 128 -1.13 1.07 -8.58
N LEU A 129 -1.60 1.91 -7.65
CA LEU A 129 -3.03 2.12 -7.42
C LEU A 129 -3.68 2.78 -8.64
N ARG A 130 -4.97 2.52 -8.87
CA ARG A 130 -5.66 2.80 -10.15
C ARG A 130 -6.76 3.87 -10.07
N GLY A 131 -7.42 3.97 -8.92
CA GLY A 131 -8.56 4.83 -8.64
C GLY A 131 -8.18 6.15 -7.96
N ASP A 132 -7.13 6.16 -7.14
CA ASP A 132 -6.66 7.36 -6.43
C ASP A 132 -5.16 7.58 -6.67
N VAL A 133 -4.85 8.61 -7.48
CA VAL A 133 -3.48 8.96 -7.86
C VAL A 133 -2.70 9.55 -6.69
N GLU A 134 -3.35 10.27 -5.77
CA GLU A 134 -2.69 10.87 -4.61
C GLU A 134 -2.28 9.79 -3.60
N GLU A 135 -3.18 8.84 -3.31
CA GLU A 135 -2.85 7.67 -2.49
C GLU A 135 -1.80 6.78 -3.17
N SER A 136 -1.85 6.65 -4.51
CA SER A 136 -0.82 5.95 -5.27
C SER A 136 0.55 6.60 -5.05
N ALA A 137 0.64 7.93 -5.16
CA ALA A 137 1.86 8.68 -4.91
C ALA A 137 2.39 8.42 -3.49
N ALA A 138 1.54 8.58 -2.48
CA ALA A 138 1.90 8.37 -1.08
C ALA A 138 2.38 6.93 -0.80
N LEU A 139 1.82 5.94 -1.49
CA LEU A 139 2.24 4.54 -1.35
C LEU A 139 3.56 4.25 -2.06
N ILE A 140 3.76 4.78 -3.27
CA ILE A 140 5.05 4.69 -3.98
C ILE A 140 6.16 5.40 -3.18
N GLN A 141 5.88 6.55 -2.56
CA GLN A 141 6.84 7.22 -1.69
C GLN A 141 7.23 6.36 -0.48
N ARG A 142 6.28 5.64 0.13
CA ARG A 142 6.58 4.67 1.21
C ARG A 142 7.48 3.54 0.74
N VAL A 143 7.26 3.00 -0.47
CA VAL A 143 8.17 2.01 -1.08
C VAL A 143 9.56 2.60 -1.32
N CYS A 144 9.66 3.82 -1.83
CA CYS A 144 10.93 4.50 -2.04
C CYS A 144 11.67 4.73 -0.72
N ALA A 145 10.97 5.15 0.34
CA ALA A 145 11.53 5.30 1.67
C ALA A 145 12.05 3.96 2.22
N ALA A 146 11.34 2.86 2.00
CA ALA A 146 11.79 1.52 2.38
C ALA A 146 13.08 1.13 1.65
N VAL A 147 13.23 1.49 0.37
CA VAL A 147 14.49 1.34 -0.39
C VAL A 147 15.62 2.13 0.23
N LEU A 148 15.41 3.43 0.44
CA LEU A 148 16.45 4.32 0.96
C LEU A 148 16.89 3.92 2.39
N ALA A 149 15.97 3.39 3.19
CA ALA A 149 16.24 2.87 4.53
C ALA A 149 16.88 1.46 4.53
N SER A 150 17.11 0.84 3.36
CA SER A 150 17.53 -0.57 3.25
C SER A 150 16.64 -1.49 4.07
N HIS A 151 15.32 -1.28 3.99
CA HIS A 151 14.34 -2.00 4.78
C HIS A 151 14.50 -3.51 4.57
N LYS A 152 14.42 -4.27 5.67
CA LYS A 152 14.69 -5.72 5.69
C LYS A 152 13.91 -6.51 4.62
N VAL A 153 12.71 -6.04 4.27
CA VAL A 153 11.85 -6.67 3.26
C VAL A 153 12.53 -6.80 1.89
N LEU A 154 13.48 -5.91 1.58
CA LEU A 154 14.27 -5.98 0.34
C LEU A 154 15.33 -7.08 0.38
N SER A 155 15.82 -7.41 1.57
CA SER A 155 16.84 -8.44 1.80
C SER A 155 16.28 -9.83 2.13
N GLU A 156 15.01 -9.93 2.52
CA GLU A 156 14.34 -11.20 2.85
C GLU A 156 14.19 -12.12 1.63
N ASP A 157 14.04 -11.54 0.43
CA ASP A 157 14.02 -12.27 -0.84
C ASP A 157 14.80 -11.46 -1.90
N PRO A 158 15.85 -12.02 -2.52
CA PRO A 158 16.65 -11.32 -3.53
C PRO A 158 15.84 -10.93 -4.77
N SER A 159 14.66 -11.51 -5.01
CA SER A 159 13.76 -11.13 -6.09
C SER A 159 12.95 -9.85 -5.82
N ASN A 160 12.91 -9.38 -4.56
CA ASN A 160 12.18 -8.16 -4.20
C ASN A 160 12.80 -6.91 -4.82
N VAL A 161 14.13 -6.81 -4.81
CA VAL A 161 14.85 -5.66 -5.40
C VAL A 161 14.56 -5.53 -6.91
N PRO A 162 14.69 -6.59 -7.74
CA PRO A 162 14.19 -6.61 -9.12
C PRO A 162 12.73 -6.15 -9.29
N ARG A 163 11.82 -6.64 -8.44
CA ARG A 163 10.39 -6.30 -8.52
C ARG A 163 10.11 -4.82 -8.22
N VAL A 164 10.77 -4.27 -7.20
CA VAL A 164 10.65 -2.83 -6.90
C VAL A 164 11.20 -2.00 -8.05
N LEU A 165 12.34 -2.39 -8.63
CA LEU A 165 12.88 -1.72 -9.81
C LEU A 165 11.89 -1.74 -10.99
N SER A 166 11.27 -2.89 -11.29
CA SER A 166 10.25 -3.01 -12.32
C SER A 166 9.01 -2.15 -12.03
N LEU A 167 8.54 -2.12 -10.78
CA LEU A 167 7.43 -1.26 -10.36
C LEU A 167 7.74 0.22 -10.60
N LEU A 168 8.90 0.70 -10.14
CA LEU A 168 9.25 2.12 -10.31
C LEU A 168 9.39 2.50 -11.79
N ALA A 169 9.91 1.59 -12.63
CA ALA A 169 9.96 1.79 -14.07
C ALA A 169 8.55 1.83 -14.70
N GLU A 170 7.63 0.98 -14.25
CA GLU A 170 6.23 0.99 -14.68
C GLU A 170 5.58 2.33 -14.34
N VAL A 171 5.68 2.78 -13.09
CA VAL A 171 5.12 4.05 -12.62
C VAL A 171 5.64 5.24 -13.44
N LEU A 172 6.96 5.28 -13.71
CA LEU A 172 7.54 6.32 -14.57
C LEU A 172 7.00 6.26 -16.01
N SER A 173 6.82 5.06 -16.56
CA SER A 173 6.31 4.88 -17.93
C SER A 173 4.85 5.30 -18.09
N LEU A 174 4.07 5.22 -17.02
CA LEU A 174 2.68 5.67 -16.97
C LEU A 174 2.56 7.19 -16.87
N GLN A 175 3.65 7.91 -16.59
CA GLN A 175 3.66 9.37 -16.43
C GLN A 175 2.58 9.88 -15.45
N LEU A 176 2.36 9.14 -14.35
CA LEU A 176 1.33 9.47 -13.36
C LEU A 176 1.64 10.76 -12.58
N PHE A 177 2.90 11.15 -12.52
CA PHE A 177 3.40 12.23 -11.67
C PHE A 177 4.29 13.19 -12.45
N GLU A 178 4.13 14.48 -12.19
CA GLU A 178 4.98 15.51 -12.77
C GLU A 178 6.40 15.45 -12.18
N PRO A 179 7.46 15.80 -12.95
CA PRO A 179 8.86 15.67 -12.50
C PRO A 179 9.23 16.49 -11.25
N ASP A 180 8.49 17.55 -10.94
CA ASP A 180 8.73 18.41 -9.79
C ASP A 180 8.07 17.91 -8.49
N GLN A 181 7.14 16.96 -8.60
CA GLN A 181 6.44 16.37 -7.46
C GLN A 181 7.40 15.58 -6.55
N PRO A 182 7.15 15.56 -5.23
CA PRO A 182 7.98 14.80 -4.28
C PRO A 182 8.17 13.33 -4.66
N VAL A 183 7.11 12.65 -5.11
CA VAL A 183 7.17 11.24 -5.52
C VAL A 183 8.16 10.98 -6.66
N ALA A 184 8.28 11.89 -7.63
CA ALA A 184 9.24 11.73 -8.73
C ALA A 184 10.69 11.79 -8.23
N LYS A 185 10.99 12.70 -7.30
CA LYS A 185 12.30 12.82 -6.66
C LYS A 185 12.64 11.60 -5.80
N ASP A 186 11.66 11.11 -5.04
CA ASP A 186 11.82 9.92 -4.20
C ASP A 186 12.08 8.66 -5.06
N MET A 187 11.37 8.51 -6.18
CA MET A 187 11.62 7.43 -7.14
C MET A 187 13.02 7.52 -7.74
N GLN A 188 13.49 8.71 -8.11
CA GLN A 188 14.85 8.89 -8.64
C GLN A 188 15.92 8.48 -7.62
N ALA A 189 15.77 8.91 -6.36
CA ALA A 189 16.68 8.55 -5.28
C ALA A 189 16.66 7.03 -5.03
N ALA A 190 15.46 6.41 -4.97
CA ALA A 190 15.30 4.99 -4.77
C ALA A 190 15.91 4.17 -5.93
N LEU A 191 15.69 4.57 -7.18
CA LEU A 191 16.28 3.89 -8.35
C LEU A 191 17.81 3.97 -8.36
N HIS A 192 18.39 5.10 -7.93
CA HIS A 192 19.83 5.22 -7.76
C HIS A 192 20.36 4.23 -6.70
N ALA A 193 19.68 4.13 -5.56
CA ALA A 193 20.04 3.18 -4.50
C ALA A 193 19.92 1.72 -4.99
N LEU A 194 18.80 1.34 -5.62
CA LEU A 194 18.57 0.00 -6.16
C LEU A 194 19.65 -0.42 -7.15
N ARG A 195 20.11 0.50 -8.02
CA ARG A 195 21.19 0.22 -8.98
C ARG A 195 22.48 -0.25 -8.28
N THR A 196 22.76 0.25 -7.07
CA THR A 196 23.93 -0.17 -6.30
C THR A 196 23.74 -1.50 -5.55
N MET A 197 22.48 -1.93 -5.35
CA MET A 197 22.12 -3.15 -4.63
C MET A 197 22.06 -4.39 -5.54
N VAL A 198 21.96 -4.21 -6.85
CA VAL A 198 21.71 -5.30 -7.81
C VAL A 198 22.97 -5.66 -8.59
N PRO A 199 23.36 -6.95 -8.66
CA PRO A 199 24.44 -7.39 -9.54
C PRO A 199 24.14 -7.11 -11.02
N ASP A 200 25.16 -6.76 -11.81
CA ASP A 200 25.01 -6.39 -13.23
C ASP A 200 24.21 -7.40 -14.07
N HIS A 201 24.38 -8.70 -13.81
CA HIS A 201 23.66 -9.75 -14.54
C HIS A 201 22.15 -9.76 -14.22
N VAL A 202 21.79 -9.49 -12.96
CA VAL A 202 20.38 -9.36 -12.53
C VAL A 202 19.79 -8.08 -13.13
N MET A 203 20.53 -6.96 -13.09
CA MET A 203 20.11 -5.71 -13.71
C MET A 203 19.82 -5.88 -15.21
N LYS A 204 20.70 -6.59 -15.94
CA LYS A 204 20.47 -6.93 -17.36
C LYS A 204 19.22 -7.78 -17.57
N SER A 205 19.00 -8.78 -16.71
CA SER A 205 17.80 -9.63 -16.79
C SER A 205 16.53 -8.82 -16.56
N VAL A 206 16.52 -7.93 -15.56
CA VAL A 206 15.38 -7.05 -15.27
C VAL A 206 15.13 -6.12 -16.46
N TRP A 207 16.17 -5.48 -16.98
CA TRP A 207 16.07 -4.62 -18.15
C TRP A 207 15.46 -5.34 -19.36
N GLN A 208 15.89 -6.57 -19.64
CA GLN A 208 15.36 -7.38 -20.74
C GLN A 208 13.91 -7.80 -20.55
N SER A 209 13.42 -7.87 -19.32
CA SER A 209 12.02 -8.18 -19.01
C SER A 209 11.08 -6.97 -19.11
N MET A 210 11.64 -5.76 -19.14
CA MET A 210 10.87 -4.52 -19.21
C MET A 210 10.33 -4.24 -20.61
N SER A 211 9.20 -3.53 -20.67
CA SER A 211 8.64 -3.01 -21.91
C SER A 211 9.50 -1.88 -22.48
N ALA A 212 9.33 -1.58 -23.77
CA ALA A 212 10.02 -0.46 -24.41
C ALA A 212 9.71 0.89 -23.73
N ALA A 213 8.48 1.07 -23.22
CA ALA A 213 8.07 2.26 -22.50
C ALA A 213 8.80 2.39 -21.14
N GLN A 214 8.92 1.29 -20.40
CA GLN A 214 9.67 1.24 -19.14
C GLN A 214 11.16 1.55 -19.35
N GLN A 215 11.78 0.94 -20.38
CA GLN A 215 13.17 1.18 -20.73
C GLN A 215 13.41 2.66 -21.11
N ALA A 216 12.52 3.23 -21.93
CA ALA A 216 12.61 4.64 -22.33
C ALA A 216 12.46 5.58 -21.12
N ALA A 217 11.52 5.30 -20.22
CA ALA A 217 11.30 6.10 -19.03
C ALA A 217 12.51 6.10 -18.09
N LEU A 218 13.11 4.92 -17.84
CA LEU A 218 14.35 4.82 -17.07
C LEU A 218 15.52 5.53 -17.73
N HIS A 219 15.69 5.39 -19.05
CA HIS A 219 16.73 6.10 -19.78
C HIS A 219 16.58 7.62 -19.65
N ALA A 220 15.37 8.15 -19.80
CA ALA A 220 15.11 9.59 -19.70
C ALA A 220 15.44 10.14 -18.30
N LEU A 221 15.24 9.36 -17.23
CA LEU A 221 15.54 9.77 -15.86
C LEU A 221 17.04 9.83 -15.55
N PHE A 222 17.86 9.05 -16.26
CA PHE A 222 19.30 8.90 -16.01
C PHE A 222 20.20 9.46 -17.13
N ALA A 223 19.62 10.03 -18.19
CA ALA A 223 20.33 10.73 -19.25
C ALA A 223 20.69 12.16 -18.81
#